data_AF-A0A0E9M2L9-F1
#
_entry.id   AF-A0A0E9M2L9-F1
#
_cell.length_a   1.000
_cell.length_b   1.000
_cell.length_c   1.000
_cell.angle_alpha   90.00
_cell.angle_beta   90.00
_cell.angle_gamma   90.00
#
_symmetry.space_group_name_H-M   'P 1'
#
loop_
_entity.id
_entity.type
_entity.pdbx_description
1 polymer ?
#
loop_
_entity_poly.entity_id
_entity_poly.type
_entity_poly.pdbx_seq_one_letter_code
_entity_poly.pdbx_strand_id
1 'polypeptide(L)'
;MQIEGLPKAFLRKEAREYIDLYQSLGERAEVFLPNYVFDNLKSFVRLCYEEPIDPARQQAEIQKYLLKFQEEIPGYSDVTLMLYPHEDSKAFIYTSLKQKFNQKLGYFADHDIVDKQKKTWIQNIRAGHDLSVGTPPVTETTINYLAKVIIGNPTQELRRFRDVIGVIGDIDEAHWNYLMDTLDQMINQSTHYTTKAAKSNFLHRTEWAVNFKGLNGFIRTVVSGNSDMAVDLIKGEVFGTDCVRVVESVKGDELFAMMEEDTSSVFVVKVKHMRKNMFLGSKWFPYLSRIVVIDDSPESVASNTSLVFSFHNSIINTLNKVHTKKLGAPANTQLNLRLILENVNSKNLREFKVLIDQKIEDYKQELQEIKQEQLGEVNDGHKNTSLYKFDGFSRQILVDRYSLTRLRDFIQFIENTVENNKRKAQNKALIEGFESKIRKYFYSNTPAVRIATILEGGGRNQIRTYGDYLTKRQLAPLDAATVKRCSVILDFIPDNYKRTLHNHFHKNFGVNLFLERYQKFITKVDNEADNKGRFRNVLIDLGVYKDYEHKSEDEQKMIRGFVSDLANLDKTPSVMMCR
;
A
#
# COMPACT_ATOMS: atom_id res chain seq x y z
N MET A 1 27.18 7.93 -4.45
CA MET A 1 28.43 7.81 -5.24
C MET A 1 28.62 6.38 -5.75
N GLN A 2 29.22 6.18 -6.93
CA GLN A 2 29.37 4.82 -7.50
C GLN A 2 30.59 4.11 -6.91
N ILE A 3 30.38 2.89 -6.40
CA ILE A 3 31.42 1.98 -5.93
C ILE A 3 31.23 0.66 -6.69
N GLU A 4 32.29 0.16 -7.32
CA GLU A 4 32.26 -1.09 -8.07
C GLU A 4 32.94 -2.22 -7.29
N GLY A 5 32.30 -3.38 -7.24
CA GLY A 5 32.85 -4.59 -6.62
C GLY A 5 32.44 -4.81 -5.15
N LEU A 6 33.05 -5.83 -4.54
CA LEU A 6 32.89 -6.16 -3.12
C LEU A 6 34.15 -5.70 -2.35
N PRO A 7 34.01 -5.30 -1.07
CA PRO A 7 35.17 -4.98 -0.25
C PRO A 7 36.11 -6.19 -0.15
N LYS A 8 37.40 -5.98 -0.44
CA LYS A 8 38.41 -7.05 -0.39
C LYS A 8 39.01 -7.21 1.00
N ALA A 9 38.88 -6.20 1.86
CA ALA A 9 39.31 -6.22 3.25
C ALA A 9 38.24 -6.83 4.20
N PHE A 10 38.67 -7.41 5.33
CA PHE A 10 37.75 -7.80 6.41
C PHE A 10 37.28 -6.56 7.18
N LEU A 11 36.00 -6.22 7.05
CA LEU A 11 35.43 -4.99 7.62
C LEU A 11 34.52 -5.27 8.83
N ARG A 12 34.80 -4.57 9.94
CA ARG A 12 33.90 -4.46 11.09
C ARG A 12 32.62 -3.69 10.71
N LYS A 13 31.58 -3.79 11.54
CA LYS A 13 30.28 -3.14 11.31
C LYS A 13 30.41 -1.62 11.13
N GLU A 14 31.17 -0.95 11.98
CA GLU A 14 31.42 0.49 11.93
C GLU A 14 32.06 0.92 10.59
N ALA A 15 33.03 0.15 10.08
CA ALA A 15 33.65 0.43 8.79
C ALA A 15 32.66 0.33 7.63
N ARG A 16 31.69 -0.60 7.71
CA ARG A 16 30.63 -0.70 6.70
C ARG A 16 29.68 0.49 6.76
N GLU A 17 29.39 1.03 7.94
CA GLU A 17 28.50 2.19 8.10
C GLU A 17 29.05 3.47 7.44
N TYR A 18 30.37 3.66 7.45
CA TYR A 18 31.04 4.77 6.75
C TYR A 18 31.18 4.53 5.23
N ILE A 19 31.33 3.28 4.78
CA ILE A 19 31.25 2.95 3.34
C ILE A 19 29.82 3.20 2.84
N ASP A 20 28.81 2.76 3.59
CA ASP A 20 27.41 2.99 3.28
C ASP A 20 27.08 4.48 3.28
N LEU A 21 27.71 5.28 4.17
CA LEU A 21 27.61 6.75 4.16
C LEU A 21 28.08 7.29 2.82
N TYR A 22 29.32 6.99 2.43
CA TYR A 22 29.90 7.46 1.17
C TYR A 22 29.06 7.02 -0.04
N GLN A 23 28.56 5.79 -0.06
CA GLN A 23 27.72 5.30 -1.14
C GLN A 23 26.39 6.08 -1.24
N SER A 24 25.78 6.39 -0.10
CA SER A 24 24.45 6.97 0.02
C SER A 24 24.42 8.50 -0.09
N LEU A 25 25.56 9.16 0.10
CA LEU A 25 25.72 10.58 -0.18
C LEU A 25 25.46 10.86 -1.66
N GLY A 26 24.65 11.88 -1.91
CA GLY A 26 24.27 12.30 -3.25
C GLY A 26 25.29 13.23 -3.90
N GLU A 27 25.05 13.58 -5.16
CA GLU A 27 25.89 14.52 -5.88
C GLU A 27 25.93 15.87 -5.16
N ARG A 28 27.13 16.46 -5.05
CA ARG A 28 27.41 17.73 -4.34
C ARG A 28 27.40 17.65 -2.81
N ALA A 29 27.69 16.50 -2.20
CA ALA A 29 27.91 16.39 -0.76
C ALA A 29 29.04 17.32 -0.24
N GLU A 30 30.03 17.64 -1.08
CA GLU A 30 31.10 18.63 -0.84
C GLU A 30 30.58 20.04 -0.48
N VAL A 31 29.30 20.33 -0.75
CA VAL A 31 28.68 21.63 -0.45
C VAL A 31 28.46 21.83 1.04
N PHE A 32 28.32 20.76 1.82
CA PHE A 32 28.10 20.84 3.28
C PHE A 32 29.11 20.00 4.09
N LEU A 33 29.81 19.06 3.46
CA LEU A 33 30.95 18.37 4.07
C LEU A 33 32.23 19.18 3.85
N PRO A 34 33.06 19.40 4.88
CA PRO A 34 34.39 19.96 4.69
C PRO A 34 35.23 19.07 3.76
N ASN A 35 36.00 19.67 2.85
CA ASN A 35 36.79 18.96 1.84
C ASN A 35 37.69 17.88 2.44
N TYR A 36 38.33 18.15 3.58
CA TYR A 36 39.21 17.19 4.25
C TYR A 36 38.47 15.93 4.70
N VAL A 37 37.22 16.04 5.17
CA VAL A 37 36.40 14.88 5.58
C VAL A 37 36.00 14.07 4.36
N PHE A 38 35.63 14.74 3.27
CA PHE A 38 35.25 14.09 2.02
C PHE A 38 36.43 13.33 1.40
N ASP A 39 37.62 13.94 1.37
CA ASP A 39 38.85 13.31 0.88
C ASP A 39 39.26 12.11 1.75
N ASN A 40 39.09 12.22 3.08
CA ASN A 40 39.30 11.10 4.00
C ASN A 40 38.33 9.95 3.70
N LEU A 41 37.03 10.21 3.51
CA LEU A 41 36.03 9.19 3.17
C LEU A 41 36.35 8.50 1.84
N LYS A 42 36.73 9.27 0.81
CA LYS A 42 37.13 8.73 -0.49
C LYS A 42 38.37 7.85 -0.37
N SER A 43 39.37 8.29 0.38
CA SER A 43 40.62 7.54 0.63
C SER A 43 40.36 6.27 1.42
N PHE A 44 39.46 6.32 2.41
CA PHE A 44 39.04 5.18 3.20
C PHE A 44 38.31 4.11 2.38
N VAL A 45 37.35 4.53 1.54
CA VAL A 45 36.63 3.61 0.65
C VAL A 45 37.61 2.97 -0.32
N ARG A 46 38.53 3.74 -0.90
CA ARG A 46 39.58 3.19 -1.77
C ARG A 46 40.42 2.13 -1.04
N LEU A 47 40.89 2.43 0.17
CA LEU A 47 41.68 1.52 1.01
C LEU A 47 40.92 0.20 1.29
N CYS A 48 39.60 0.24 1.47
CA CYS A 48 38.79 -0.94 1.76
C CYS A 48 38.54 -1.87 0.55
N TYR A 49 38.70 -1.35 -0.67
CA TYR A 49 38.44 -2.05 -1.93
C TYR A 49 39.73 -2.44 -2.68
N GLU A 50 40.87 -1.85 -2.32
CA GLU A 50 42.18 -2.26 -2.82
C GLU A 50 42.59 -3.66 -2.32
N GLU A 51 43.36 -4.38 -3.14
CA GLU A 51 43.90 -5.68 -2.76
C GLU A 51 44.92 -5.54 -1.62
N PRO A 52 44.81 -6.34 -0.55
CA PRO A 52 45.75 -6.29 0.55
C PRO A 52 47.13 -6.76 0.10
N ILE A 53 48.10 -5.84 0.03
CA ILE A 53 49.52 -6.19 -0.07
C ILE A 53 50.03 -6.69 1.30
N ASP A 54 49.58 -6.05 2.39
CA ASP A 54 49.78 -6.47 3.78
C ASP A 54 48.45 -6.31 4.56
N PRO A 55 47.74 -7.42 4.87
CA PRO A 55 46.45 -7.37 5.56
C PRO A 55 46.51 -6.73 6.96
N ALA A 56 47.60 -6.91 7.70
CA ALA A 56 47.70 -6.41 9.08
C ALA A 56 47.88 -4.89 9.09
N ARG A 57 48.73 -4.38 8.19
CA ARG A 57 48.92 -2.94 8.01
C ARG A 57 47.67 -2.25 7.47
N GLN A 58 46.99 -2.86 6.48
CA GLN A 58 45.74 -2.33 5.95
C GLN A 58 44.66 -2.23 7.05
N GLN A 59 44.55 -3.23 7.93
CA GLN A 59 43.61 -3.18 9.07
C GLN A 59 43.96 -2.09 10.08
N ALA A 60 45.25 -1.87 10.37
CA ALA A 60 45.68 -0.79 11.25
C ALA A 60 45.37 0.60 10.66
N GLU A 61 45.55 0.78 9.35
CA GLU A 61 45.19 2.01 8.64
C GLU A 61 43.67 2.23 8.61
N ILE A 62 42.88 1.18 8.34
CA ILE A 62 41.42 1.22 8.46
C ILE A 62 41.01 1.67 9.86
N GLN A 63 41.61 1.11 10.92
CA GLN A 63 41.30 1.47 12.30
C GLN A 63 41.70 2.92 12.62
N LYS A 64 42.82 3.41 12.08
CA LYS A 64 43.21 4.82 12.20
C LYS A 64 42.19 5.76 11.54
N TYR A 65 41.68 5.41 10.37
CA TYR A 65 40.60 6.16 9.73
C TYR A 65 39.30 6.13 10.54
N LEU A 66 38.94 5.00 11.14
CA LEU A 66 37.75 4.92 12.00
C LEU A 66 37.84 5.84 13.21
N LEU A 67 38.98 5.87 13.90
CA LEU A 67 39.22 6.81 15.01
C LEU A 67 39.13 8.26 14.53
N LYS A 68 39.73 8.56 13.38
CA LYS A 68 39.65 9.88 12.76
C LYS A 68 38.21 10.28 12.42
N PHE A 69 37.38 9.36 11.91
CA PHE A 69 35.97 9.64 11.63
C PHE A 69 35.12 9.78 12.89
N GLN A 70 35.46 9.09 13.99
CA GLN A 70 34.82 9.32 15.28
C GLN A 70 35.11 10.72 15.82
N GLU A 71 36.32 11.24 15.60
CA GLU A 71 36.68 12.62 15.97
C GLU A 71 36.05 13.65 15.01
N GLU A 72 36.07 13.39 13.71
CA GLU A 72 35.57 14.31 12.68
C GLU A 72 34.03 14.31 12.58
N ILE A 73 33.37 13.20 12.86
CA ILE A 73 31.90 13.02 12.73
C ILE A 73 31.33 12.33 14.00
N PRO A 74 31.46 12.94 15.19
CA PRO A 74 31.17 12.28 16.47
C PRO A 74 29.71 11.79 16.57
N GLY A 75 28.77 12.49 15.93
CA GLY A 75 27.35 12.09 15.96
C GLY A 75 26.97 10.92 15.04
N TYR A 76 27.86 10.41 14.17
CA TYR A 76 27.46 9.40 13.18
C TYR A 76 27.33 7.98 13.72
N SER A 77 28.22 7.58 14.64
CA SER A 77 28.09 6.31 15.36
C SER A 77 26.97 6.35 16.41
N ASP A 78 26.78 7.50 17.05
CA ASP A 78 25.97 7.64 18.27
C ASP A 78 24.46 7.68 18.01
N VAL A 79 24.03 8.00 16.79
CA VAL A 79 22.62 7.97 16.41
C VAL A 79 21.98 6.61 16.64
N THR A 80 22.75 5.52 16.54
CA THR A 80 22.24 4.17 16.85
C THR A 80 21.76 4.05 18.29
N LEU A 81 22.36 4.80 19.22
CA LEU A 81 21.96 4.86 20.64
C LEU A 81 20.74 5.75 20.86
N MET A 82 20.49 6.71 19.96
CA MET A 82 19.32 7.60 19.98
C MET A 82 18.09 6.97 19.30
N LEU A 83 18.27 5.89 18.54
CA LEU A 83 17.15 5.24 17.86
C LEU A 83 16.26 4.51 18.88
N TYR A 84 14.95 4.70 18.73
CA TYR A 84 13.98 3.97 19.54
C TYR A 84 14.15 2.46 19.28
N PRO A 85 14.24 1.62 20.33
CA PRO A 85 14.45 0.19 20.17
C PRO A 85 13.28 -0.43 19.42
N HIS A 86 13.56 -0.96 18.23
CA HIS A 86 12.57 -1.62 17.37
C HIS A 86 12.59 -3.15 17.46
N GLU A 87 13.27 -3.69 18.47
CA GLU A 87 13.51 -5.13 18.60
C GLU A 87 12.23 -5.94 18.90
N ASP A 88 11.16 -5.30 19.38
CA ASP A 88 9.93 -5.98 19.80
C ASP A 88 8.89 -6.24 18.70
N SER A 89 9.31 -6.24 17.44
CA SER A 89 8.42 -6.65 16.36
C SER A 89 8.32 -8.17 16.34
N LYS A 90 7.17 -8.74 16.75
CA LYS A 90 6.86 -10.19 16.63
C LYS A 90 7.19 -10.77 15.25
N ALA A 91 7.10 -9.97 14.18
CA ALA A 91 7.51 -10.37 12.84
C ALA A 91 9.03 -10.61 12.68
N PHE A 92 9.90 -9.80 13.32
CA PHE A 92 11.35 -10.01 13.31
C PHE A 92 11.74 -11.19 14.19
N ILE A 93 11.07 -11.37 15.33
CA ILE A 93 11.19 -12.58 16.14
C ILE A 93 10.79 -13.79 15.31
N TYR A 94 9.66 -13.73 14.58
CA TYR A 94 9.20 -14.81 13.71
C TYR A 94 10.14 -15.07 12.53
N THR A 95 10.67 -14.02 11.88
CA THR A 95 11.67 -14.15 10.80
C THR A 95 12.98 -14.73 11.33
N SER A 96 13.44 -14.29 12.51
CA SER A 96 14.64 -14.83 13.16
C SER A 96 14.45 -16.29 13.57
N LEU A 97 13.29 -16.64 14.14
CA LEU A 97 12.92 -18.01 14.46
C LEU A 97 12.81 -18.87 13.18
N LYS A 98 12.20 -18.34 12.11
CA LYS A 98 12.12 -19.00 10.79
C LYS A 98 13.50 -19.21 10.18
N GLN A 99 14.40 -18.24 10.27
CA GLN A 99 15.78 -18.38 9.82
C GLN A 99 16.55 -19.42 10.65
N LYS A 100 16.45 -19.39 11.98
CA LYS A 100 17.05 -20.41 12.87
C LYS A 100 16.48 -21.80 12.60
N PHE A 101 15.18 -21.90 12.34
CA PHE A 101 14.51 -23.15 11.96
C PHE A 101 15.02 -23.67 10.62
N ASN A 102 15.10 -22.81 9.60
CA ASN A 102 15.63 -23.16 8.28
C ASN A 102 17.12 -23.53 8.33
N GLN A 103 17.92 -22.86 9.15
CA GLN A 103 19.33 -23.21 9.38
C GLN A 103 19.47 -24.58 10.04
N LYS A 104 18.66 -24.88 11.07
CA LYS A 104 18.63 -26.22 11.68
C LYS A 104 18.21 -27.29 10.69
N LEU A 105 17.16 -27.04 9.91
CA LEU A 105 16.72 -27.96 8.85
C LEU A 105 17.80 -28.17 7.78
N GLY A 106 18.51 -27.11 7.36
CA GLY A 106 19.65 -27.21 6.47
C GLY A 106 20.77 -28.08 7.07
N TYR A 107 21.14 -27.81 8.32
CA TYR A 107 22.13 -28.61 9.04
C TYR A 107 21.78 -30.11 9.07
N PHE A 108 20.53 -30.46 9.40
CA PHE A 108 20.07 -31.85 9.41
C PHE A 108 20.09 -32.49 8.01
N ALA A 109 19.77 -31.74 6.96
CA ALA A 109 19.81 -32.22 5.59
C ALA A 109 21.25 -32.41 5.07
N ASP A 110 22.18 -31.53 5.46
CA ASP A 110 23.54 -31.50 4.92
C ASP A 110 24.49 -32.49 5.62
N HIS A 111 24.21 -32.86 6.87
CA HIS A 111 25.07 -33.76 7.68
C HIS A 111 24.62 -35.23 7.68
N ASP A 112 23.70 -35.63 6.77
CA ASP A 112 23.16 -37.00 6.65
C ASP A 112 22.69 -37.63 7.97
N ILE A 113 22.22 -36.80 8.91
CA ILE A 113 21.69 -37.23 10.22
C ILE A 113 20.30 -37.89 10.06
N VAL A 114 19.66 -37.72 8.90
CA VAL A 114 18.27 -38.12 8.64
C VAL A 114 18.14 -38.94 7.36
N ASP A 115 17.27 -39.95 7.42
CA ASP A 115 17.00 -40.87 6.31
C ASP A 115 16.55 -40.16 5.03
N LYS A 116 16.78 -40.80 3.87
CA LYS A 116 16.46 -40.26 2.54
C LYS A 116 15.03 -39.74 2.40
N GLN A 117 14.05 -40.42 3.00
CA GLN A 117 12.64 -39.99 3.01
C GLN A 117 12.41 -38.71 3.83
N LYS A 118 13.06 -38.60 4.99
CA LYS A 118 12.99 -37.42 5.85
C LYS A 118 13.76 -36.24 5.23
N LYS A 119 14.83 -36.50 4.48
CA LYS A 119 15.55 -35.49 3.69
C LYS A 119 14.65 -34.86 2.61
N THR A 120 13.85 -35.68 1.91
CA THR A 120 12.82 -35.19 0.98
C THR A 120 11.75 -34.35 1.69
N TRP A 121 11.30 -34.76 2.89
CA TRP A 121 10.35 -33.96 3.66
C TRP A 121 10.94 -32.62 4.12
N ILE A 122 12.20 -32.59 4.56
CA ILE A 122 12.90 -31.37 4.95
C ILE A 122 13.02 -30.42 3.76
N GLN A 123 13.35 -30.94 2.57
CA GLN A 123 13.37 -30.16 1.33
C GLN A 123 11.98 -29.63 0.97
N ASN A 124 10.93 -30.44 1.10
CA ASN A 124 9.55 -30.02 0.87
C ASN A 124 9.07 -28.97 1.89
N ILE A 125 9.49 -29.05 3.15
CA ILE A 125 9.18 -28.06 4.19
C ILE A 125 9.93 -26.74 3.91
N ARG A 126 11.20 -26.81 3.47
CA ARG A 126 11.96 -25.62 3.02
C ARG A 126 11.36 -25.00 1.75
N ALA A 127 10.82 -25.83 0.85
CA ALA A 127 10.13 -25.42 -0.37
C ALA A 127 8.65 -25.08 -0.15
N GLY A 128 8.13 -25.28 1.07
CA GLY A 128 6.79 -24.88 1.45
C GLY A 128 6.66 -23.37 1.30
N HIS A 129 5.95 -22.95 0.26
CA HIS A 129 5.71 -21.55 -0.02
C HIS A 129 4.99 -20.90 1.16
N ASP A 130 5.43 -19.69 1.54
CA ASP A 130 4.53 -18.75 2.20
C ASP A 130 3.34 -18.60 1.24
N LEU A 131 2.16 -19.11 1.61
CA LEU A 131 0.89 -18.83 0.94
C LEU A 131 0.50 -17.36 1.20
N SER A 132 1.38 -16.43 0.84
CA SER A 132 0.94 -15.08 0.54
C SER A 132 0.35 -15.16 -0.86
N VAL A 133 -0.94 -14.87 -0.99
CA VAL A 133 -1.55 -14.60 -2.28
C VAL A 133 -0.86 -13.35 -2.84
N GLY A 134 0.25 -13.56 -3.56
CA GLY A 134 0.95 -12.50 -4.25
C GLY A 134 0.06 -11.92 -5.35
N THR A 135 0.38 -10.72 -5.81
CA THR A 135 -0.19 -10.16 -7.04
C THR A 135 -0.07 -11.23 -8.14
N PRO A 136 -1.18 -11.59 -8.82
CA PRO A 136 -1.16 -12.61 -9.86
C PRO A 136 -0.11 -12.27 -10.93
N PRO A 137 0.47 -13.28 -11.61
CA PRO A 137 1.48 -13.05 -12.63
C PRO A 137 0.94 -12.11 -13.70
N VAL A 138 1.60 -10.95 -13.83
CA VAL A 138 1.20 -9.90 -14.77
C VAL A 138 1.79 -10.25 -16.13
N THR A 139 0.93 -10.53 -17.10
CA THR A 139 1.32 -10.70 -18.51
C THR A 139 1.20 -9.38 -19.27
N GLU A 140 1.94 -9.25 -20.37
CA GLU A 140 1.83 -8.10 -21.28
C GLU A 140 0.39 -7.93 -21.80
N THR A 141 -0.32 -9.03 -22.05
CA THR A 141 -1.74 -9.02 -22.42
C THR A 141 -2.62 -8.38 -21.33
N THR A 142 -2.31 -8.63 -20.06
CA THR A 142 -3.03 -8.03 -18.93
C THR A 142 -2.76 -6.53 -18.85
N ILE A 143 -1.52 -6.11 -19.07
CA ILE A 143 -1.13 -4.69 -19.10
C ILE A 143 -1.82 -3.96 -20.24
N ASN A 144 -1.80 -4.53 -21.45
CA ASN A 144 -2.45 -3.96 -22.63
C ASN A 144 -3.97 -3.86 -22.45
N TYR A 145 -4.58 -4.86 -21.81
CA TYR A 145 -5.99 -4.82 -21.44
C TYR A 145 -6.27 -3.68 -20.44
N LEU A 146 -5.47 -3.55 -19.38
CA LEU A 146 -5.60 -2.46 -18.40
C LEU A 146 -5.44 -1.09 -19.05
N ALA A 147 -4.47 -0.90 -19.94
CA ALA A 147 -4.29 0.34 -20.69
C ALA A 147 -5.55 0.70 -21.49
N LYS A 148 -6.14 -0.28 -22.19
CA LYS A 148 -7.40 -0.09 -22.93
C LYS A 148 -8.59 0.23 -22.04
N VAL A 149 -8.70 -0.41 -20.87
CA VAL A 149 -9.81 -0.15 -19.93
C VAL A 149 -9.68 1.23 -19.28
N ILE A 150 -8.46 1.61 -18.86
CA ILE A 150 -8.20 2.84 -18.11
C ILE A 150 -8.20 4.05 -19.03
N ILE A 151 -7.48 3.99 -20.16
CA ILE A 151 -7.24 5.16 -21.03
C ILE A 151 -7.87 5.01 -22.41
N GLY A 152 -8.35 3.82 -22.79
CA GLY A 152 -8.97 3.55 -24.10
C GLY A 152 -7.99 2.89 -25.07
N ASN A 153 -6.81 3.47 -25.25
CA ASN A 153 -5.75 2.95 -26.10
C ASN A 153 -4.39 2.90 -25.39
N PRO A 154 -3.44 2.07 -25.88
CA PRO A 154 -2.05 2.09 -25.41
C PRO A 154 -1.42 3.48 -25.52
N THR A 155 -0.53 3.81 -24.59
CA THR A 155 0.15 5.11 -24.53
C THR A 155 0.94 5.44 -25.81
N GLN A 156 1.44 4.43 -26.52
CA GLN A 156 2.11 4.60 -27.81
C GLN A 156 1.19 5.20 -28.89
N GLU A 157 -0.10 4.82 -28.89
CA GLU A 157 -1.08 5.40 -29.80
C GLU A 157 -1.47 6.81 -29.35
N LEU A 158 -1.54 7.05 -28.04
CA LEU A 158 -1.82 8.38 -27.51
C LEU A 158 -0.75 9.42 -27.89
N ARG A 159 0.51 8.99 -28.04
CA ARG A 159 1.58 9.87 -28.53
C ARG A 159 1.31 10.40 -29.92
N ARG A 160 0.64 9.63 -30.79
CA ARG A 160 0.30 10.05 -32.15
C ARG A 160 -0.69 11.20 -32.15
N PHE A 161 -1.53 11.33 -31.10
CA PHE A 161 -2.41 12.47 -30.98
C PHE A 161 -1.67 13.78 -30.71
N ARG A 162 -0.38 13.78 -30.37
CA ARG A 162 0.41 15.01 -30.23
C ARG A 162 0.29 15.90 -31.48
N ASP A 163 0.54 15.29 -32.64
CA ASP A 163 0.53 16.01 -33.93
C ASP A 163 -0.91 16.40 -34.33
N VAL A 164 -1.90 15.59 -33.92
CA VAL A 164 -3.33 15.82 -34.18
C VAL A 164 -3.92 16.93 -33.30
N ILE A 165 -3.45 17.03 -32.05
CA ILE A 165 -3.85 18.04 -31.05
C ILE A 165 -3.13 19.37 -31.30
N GLY A 166 -2.01 19.36 -32.05
CA GLY A 166 -1.25 20.56 -32.39
C GLY A 166 -0.29 21.01 -31.28
N VAL A 167 0.24 20.07 -30.49
CA VAL A 167 1.32 20.37 -29.53
C VAL A 167 2.62 20.56 -30.31
N ILE A 168 2.92 21.80 -30.68
CA ILE A 168 4.05 22.17 -31.55
C ILE A 168 5.03 23.05 -30.76
N GLY A 169 6.26 22.57 -30.59
CA GLY A 169 7.36 23.29 -29.93
C GLY A 169 8.20 22.40 -29.03
N ASP A 170 9.52 22.64 -28.98
CA ASP A 170 10.48 21.76 -28.30
C ASP A 170 10.16 21.54 -26.80
N ILE A 171 9.66 22.58 -26.12
CA ILE A 171 9.33 22.55 -24.69
C ILE A 171 8.02 21.79 -24.44
N ASP A 172 6.98 22.07 -25.24
CA ASP A 172 5.67 21.46 -25.07
C ASP A 172 5.69 19.99 -25.49
N GLU A 173 6.47 19.66 -26.52
CA GLU A 173 6.76 18.27 -26.90
C GLU A 173 7.46 17.52 -25.76
N ALA A 174 8.46 18.12 -25.12
CA ALA A 174 9.15 17.49 -24.00
C ALA A 174 8.20 17.24 -22.82
N HIS A 175 7.34 18.20 -22.49
CA HIS A 175 6.34 18.04 -21.41
C HIS A 175 5.28 16.98 -21.76
N TRP A 176 4.82 16.93 -23.01
CA TRP A 176 3.89 15.91 -23.49
C TRP A 176 4.50 14.51 -23.42
N ASN A 177 5.73 14.35 -23.93
CA ASN A 177 6.44 13.08 -23.90
C ASN A 177 6.68 12.62 -22.46
N TYR A 178 7.07 13.52 -21.56
CA TYR A 178 7.23 13.20 -20.14
C TYR A 178 5.92 12.74 -19.48
N LEU A 179 4.81 13.41 -19.78
CA LEU A 179 3.48 13.02 -19.30
C LEU A 179 3.10 11.62 -19.81
N MET A 180 3.34 11.33 -21.09
CA MET A 180 3.06 10.01 -21.67
C MET A 180 3.96 8.91 -21.11
N ASP A 181 5.26 9.18 -20.92
CA ASP A 181 6.22 8.25 -20.31
C ASP A 181 5.82 7.89 -18.88
N THR A 182 5.47 8.90 -18.08
CA THR A 182 5.05 8.69 -16.68
C THR A 182 3.71 8.00 -16.57
N LEU A 183 2.78 8.28 -17.48
CA LEU A 183 1.49 7.57 -17.58
C LEU A 183 1.69 6.09 -17.92
N ASP A 184 2.55 5.79 -18.90
CA ASP A 184 2.87 4.41 -19.28
C ASP A 184 3.50 3.64 -18.12
N GLN A 185 4.49 4.25 -17.46
CA GLN A 185 5.09 3.70 -16.26
C GLN A 185 4.06 3.50 -15.15
N MET A 186 3.12 4.43 -14.96
CA MET A 186 2.07 4.31 -13.96
C MET A 186 1.18 3.10 -14.22
N ILE A 187 0.77 2.83 -15.47
CA ILE A 187 -0.02 1.65 -15.83
C ILE A 187 0.79 0.38 -15.57
N ASN A 188 2.01 0.32 -16.10
CA ASN A 188 2.89 -0.85 -15.98
C ASN A 188 3.16 -1.19 -14.51
N GLN A 189 3.48 -0.17 -13.72
CA GLN A 189 3.83 -0.32 -12.31
C GLN A 189 2.61 -0.44 -11.37
N SER A 190 1.39 -0.16 -11.83
CA SER A 190 0.17 -0.35 -11.02
C SER A 190 -0.17 -1.83 -10.79
N THR A 191 0.40 -2.71 -11.59
CA THR A 191 0.09 -4.15 -11.60
C THR A 191 0.80 -4.95 -10.51
N HIS A 192 1.78 -4.36 -9.83
CA HIS A 192 2.61 -5.02 -8.82
C HIS A 192 3.03 -4.05 -7.72
N TYR A 193 3.47 -4.61 -6.59
CA TYR A 193 4.01 -3.82 -5.48
C TYR A 193 5.31 -3.11 -5.86
N THR A 194 5.53 -1.93 -5.29
CA THR A 194 6.74 -1.15 -5.51
C THR A 194 7.99 -1.93 -5.13
N THR A 195 8.85 -2.15 -6.12
CA THR A 195 10.12 -2.83 -5.95
C THR A 195 11.19 -1.84 -5.47
N LYS A 196 12.28 -2.36 -4.88
CA LYS A 196 13.43 -1.54 -4.47
C LYS A 196 14.02 -0.76 -5.66
N ALA A 197 14.07 -1.38 -6.84
CA ALA A 197 14.55 -0.75 -8.07
C ALA A 197 13.65 0.41 -8.51
N ALA A 198 12.32 0.24 -8.48
CA ALA A 198 11.36 1.30 -8.81
C ALA A 198 11.46 2.48 -7.83
N LYS A 199 11.57 2.21 -6.53
CA LYS A 199 11.80 3.25 -5.51
C LYS A 199 13.12 4.00 -5.74
N SER A 200 14.20 3.27 -6.07
CA SER A 200 15.49 3.90 -6.38
C SER A 200 15.45 4.76 -7.63
N ASN A 201 14.75 4.29 -8.68
CA ASN A 201 14.55 5.06 -9.91
C ASN A 201 13.77 6.34 -9.65
N PHE A 202 12.69 6.27 -8.85
CA PHE A 202 11.94 7.44 -8.42
C PHE A 202 12.86 8.45 -7.69
N LEU A 203 13.61 8.00 -6.69
CA LEU A 203 14.53 8.88 -5.94
C LEU A 203 15.58 9.53 -6.85
N HIS A 204 16.14 8.77 -7.80
CA HIS A 204 17.08 9.30 -8.79
C HIS A 204 16.40 10.37 -9.67
N ARG A 205 15.18 10.15 -10.17
CA ARG A 205 14.48 11.16 -10.98
C ARG A 205 14.15 12.42 -10.20
N THR A 206 13.89 12.33 -8.89
CA THR A 206 13.69 13.51 -8.04
C THR A 206 14.96 14.35 -7.83
N GLU A 207 16.16 13.85 -8.14
CA GLU A 207 17.40 14.65 -8.11
C GLU A 207 17.39 15.81 -9.10
N TRP A 208 16.64 15.63 -10.19
CA TRP A 208 16.54 16.55 -11.30
C TRP A 208 15.53 17.66 -10.99
N ALA A 209 14.64 17.42 -10.00
CA ALA A 209 13.63 18.36 -9.57
C ALA A 209 14.26 19.65 -9.02
N VAL A 210 13.77 20.79 -9.49
CA VAL A 210 14.37 22.11 -9.18
C VAL A 210 14.16 22.50 -7.71
N ASN A 211 13.05 22.08 -7.10
CA ASN A 211 12.61 22.57 -5.79
C ASN A 211 13.53 22.18 -4.63
N PHE A 212 14.24 21.04 -4.72
CA PHE A 212 15.08 20.53 -3.63
C PHE A 212 16.57 20.37 -4.02
N LYS A 213 17.02 21.05 -5.08
CA LYS A 213 18.43 20.97 -5.55
C LYS A 213 19.46 21.32 -4.47
N GLY A 214 19.11 22.12 -3.47
CA GLY A 214 20.00 22.47 -2.35
C GLY A 214 20.29 21.29 -1.43
N LEU A 215 19.43 20.27 -1.41
CA LEU A 215 19.55 19.09 -0.55
C LEU A 215 20.15 17.88 -1.27
N ASN A 216 20.59 18.03 -2.52
CA ASN A 216 20.97 16.88 -3.35
C ASN A 216 22.14 16.05 -2.79
N GLY A 217 23.01 16.62 -1.97
CA GLY A 217 24.07 15.85 -1.32
C GLY A 217 23.61 15.06 -0.09
N PHE A 218 22.45 15.37 0.50
CA PHE A 218 21.89 14.60 1.62
C PHE A 218 21.34 13.25 1.17
N ILE A 219 21.26 12.32 2.11
CA ILE A 219 20.64 11.01 1.87
C ILE A 219 19.12 11.20 1.88
N ARG A 220 18.45 10.69 0.85
CA ARG A 220 17.01 10.89 0.65
C ARG A 220 16.25 9.58 0.73
N THR A 221 15.02 9.65 1.23
CA THR A 221 14.03 8.57 1.10
C THR A 221 12.64 9.15 0.88
N VAL A 222 11.72 8.30 0.46
CA VAL A 222 10.30 8.65 0.31
C VAL A 222 9.48 7.95 1.37
N VAL A 223 8.58 8.73 1.97
CA VAL A 223 7.57 8.32 2.94
C VAL A 223 6.18 8.49 2.34
N SER A 224 5.37 7.45 2.36
CA SER A 224 3.93 7.54 2.06
C SER A 224 3.20 8.27 3.18
N GLY A 225 2.59 9.41 2.88
CA GLY A 225 1.99 10.31 3.85
C GLY A 225 2.38 11.76 3.61
N ASN A 226 1.64 12.67 4.25
CA ASN A 226 1.99 14.07 4.34
C ASN A 226 3.17 14.30 5.30
N SER A 227 3.64 15.55 5.36
CA SER A 227 4.74 15.95 6.23
C SER A 227 4.46 15.65 7.70
N ASP A 228 3.22 15.81 8.16
CA ASP A 228 2.80 15.48 9.53
C ASP A 228 2.93 13.98 9.83
N MET A 229 2.47 13.10 8.93
CA MET A 229 2.67 11.66 9.09
C MET A 229 4.15 11.33 9.16
N ALA A 230 5.00 11.95 8.33
CA ALA A 230 6.45 11.74 8.39
C ALA A 230 7.04 12.19 9.74
N VAL A 231 6.58 13.32 10.30
CA VAL A 231 6.94 13.78 11.64
C VAL A 231 6.51 12.78 12.70
N ASP A 232 5.28 12.28 12.64
CA ASP A 232 4.73 11.32 13.60
C ASP A 232 5.50 10.00 13.58
N LEU A 233 5.95 9.54 12.41
CA LEU A 233 6.83 8.38 12.30
C LEU A 233 8.19 8.66 12.94
N ILE A 234 8.76 9.85 12.74
CA ILE A 234 10.06 10.19 13.31
C ILE A 234 9.97 10.27 14.84
N LYS A 235 8.91 10.88 15.37
CA LYS A 235 8.61 10.96 16.80
C LYS A 235 8.33 9.59 17.42
N GLY A 236 7.43 8.82 16.82
CA GLY A 236 6.97 7.56 17.41
C GLY A 236 7.92 6.39 17.20
N GLU A 237 8.59 6.35 16.05
CA GLU A 237 9.38 5.19 15.64
C GLU A 237 10.88 5.47 15.62
N VAL A 238 11.34 6.65 15.19
CA VAL A 238 12.78 6.86 14.98
C VAL A 238 13.50 7.29 16.27
N PHE A 239 13.04 8.35 16.95
CA PHE A 239 13.80 8.98 18.06
C PHE A 239 13.06 9.04 19.40
N GLY A 240 11.75 8.79 19.43
CA GLY A 240 10.92 9.05 20.62
C GLY A 240 10.37 10.49 20.64
N THR A 241 9.20 10.66 21.25
CA THR A 241 8.43 11.92 21.23
C THR A 241 9.13 13.10 21.88
N ASP A 242 9.90 12.84 22.95
CA ASP A 242 10.56 13.88 23.74
C ASP A 242 11.87 14.37 23.11
N CYS A 243 12.44 13.57 22.21
CA CYS A 243 13.73 13.84 21.58
C CYS A 243 13.61 14.71 20.31
N VAL A 244 12.39 14.97 19.81
CA VAL A 244 12.18 15.55 18.48
C VAL A 244 11.52 16.92 18.56
N ARG A 245 12.24 17.95 18.11
CA ARG A 245 11.72 19.31 17.96
C ARG A 245 11.36 19.59 16.50
N VAL A 246 10.12 19.99 16.26
CA VAL A 246 9.61 20.26 14.91
C VAL A 246 9.67 21.76 14.64
N VAL A 247 10.21 22.12 13.50
CA VAL A 247 10.41 23.51 13.08
C VAL A 247 9.87 23.68 11.66
N GLU A 248 9.13 24.75 11.40
CA GLU A 248 8.47 24.97 10.10
C GLU A 248 9.03 26.22 9.41
N SER A 249 9.61 26.05 8.22
CA SER A 249 10.03 27.16 7.33
C SER A 249 10.89 28.26 7.98
N VAL A 250 11.84 27.88 8.85
CA VAL A 250 12.71 28.82 9.58
C VAL A 250 13.97 29.21 8.79
N LYS A 251 14.46 30.43 9.00
CA LYS A 251 15.72 30.92 8.40
C LYS A 251 16.93 30.22 9.00
N GLY A 252 18.01 30.12 8.23
CA GLY A 252 19.21 29.38 8.63
C GLY A 252 19.80 29.86 9.97
N ASP A 253 19.91 31.17 10.18
CA ASP A 253 20.54 31.71 11.40
C ASP A 253 19.68 31.54 12.65
N GLU A 254 18.35 31.61 12.52
CA GLU A 254 17.41 31.32 13.61
C GLU A 254 17.45 29.83 14.01
N LEU A 255 17.51 28.94 13.01
CA LEU A 255 17.67 27.51 13.26
C LEU A 255 18.99 27.22 13.97
N PHE A 256 20.07 27.87 13.54
CA PHE A 256 21.39 27.71 14.16
C PHE A 256 21.37 28.10 15.64
N ALA A 257 20.81 29.27 15.98
CA ALA A 257 20.70 29.73 17.36
C ALA A 257 19.87 28.76 18.24
N MET A 258 18.75 28.25 17.71
CA MET A 258 17.95 27.26 18.44
C MET A 258 18.69 25.94 18.69
N MET A 259 19.57 25.52 17.76
CA MET A 259 20.38 24.30 17.89
C MET A 259 21.60 24.49 18.80
N GLU A 260 22.07 25.72 18.97
CA GLU A 260 23.12 26.08 19.92
C GLU A 260 22.58 26.06 21.36
N GLU A 261 21.36 26.56 21.56
CA GLU A 261 20.68 26.54 22.87
C GLU A 261 20.27 25.13 23.30
N ASP A 262 19.71 24.35 22.37
CA ASP A 262 19.26 22.98 22.63
C ASP A 262 20.32 21.99 22.14
N THR A 263 21.01 21.32 23.07
CA THR A 263 22.04 20.33 22.75
C THR A 263 21.50 18.90 22.64
N SER A 264 20.26 18.66 23.05
CA SER A 264 19.71 17.30 23.24
C SER A 264 18.78 16.84 22.14
N SER A 265 18.02 17.75 21.51
CA SER A 265 16.96 17.33 20.58
C SER A 265 17.44 17.16 19.14
N VAL A 266 16.72 16.32 18.38
CA VAL A 266 16.81 16.23 16.92
C VAL A 266 15.81 17.21 16.31
N PHE A 267 16.27 18.00 15.34
CA PHE A 267 15.49 19.03 14.69
C PHE A 267 14.90 18.51 13.38
N VAL A 268 13.57 18.44 13.34
CA VAL A 268 12.81 18.08 12.15
C VAL A 268 12.31 19.35 11.48
N VAL A 269 12.90 19.69 10.34
CA VAL A 269 12.63 20.94 9.62
C VAL A 269 11.70 20.67 8.44
N LYS A 270 10.46 21.18 8.51
CA LYS A 270 9.51 21.13 7.39
C LYS A 270 9.81 22.27 6.42
N VAL A 271 9.98 21.93 5.14
CA VAL A 271 10.39 22.89 4.10
C VAL A 271 9.54 22.73 2.86
N LYS A 272 9.02 23.84 2.34
CA LYS A 272 8.23 23.87 1.08
C LYS A 272 9.11 23.77 -0.17
N HIS A 273 10.28 24.41 -0.14
CA HIS A 273 11.29 24.34 -1.19
C HIS A 273 12.69 24.69 -0.63
N MET A 274 13.74 24.04 -1.14
CA MET A 274 15.13 24.37 -0.82
C MET A 274 16.02 24.27 -2.07
N ARG A 275 16.03 25.35 -2.87
CA ARG A 275 16.84 25.42 -4.10
C ARG A 275 18.32 25.68 -3.83
N LYS A 276 18.62 26.50 -2.82
CA LYS A 276 19.98 26.76 -2.32
C LYS A 276 20.12 26.07 -0.97
N ASN A 277 21.25 25.42 -0.74
CA ASN A 277 21.52 24.75 0.52
C ASN A 277 21.65 25.79 1.64
N MET A 278 20.86 25.67 2.71
CA MET A 278 20.93 26.57 3.86
C MET A 278 22.06 26.17 4.83
N PHE A 279 22.54 24.93 4.73
CA PHE A 279 23.58 24.33 5.57
C PHE A 279 24.97 24.49 4.97
N LEU A 280 25.19 25.59 4.22
CA LEU A 280 26.48 25.94 3.63
C LEU A 280 27.44 26.43 4.72
N GLY A 281 28.63 25.83 4.77
CA GLY A 281 29.74 26.27 5.60
C GLY A 281 30.04 25.36 6.80
N SER A 282 31.30 25.40 7.24
CA SER A 282 31.83 24.54 8.31
C SER A 282 31.09 24.66 9.65
N LYS A 283 30.43 25.80 9.90
CA LYS A 283 29.62 26.02 11.12
C LYS A 283 28.49 25.00 11.28
N TRP A 284 27.92 24.51 10.17
CA TRP A 284 26.78 23.58 10.20
C TRP A 284 27.18 22.14 10.42
N PHE A 285 28.42 21.79 10.09
CA PHE A 285 28.90 20.41 10.06
C PHE A 285 28.67 19.64 11.38
N PRO A 286 28.92 20.20 12.58
CA PRO A 286 28.64 19.52 13.85
C PRO A 286 27.14 19.24 14.09
N TYR A 287 26.26 20.02 13.46
CA TYR A 287 24.82 19.98 13.68
C TYR A 287 24.08 19.16 12.62
N LEU A 288 24.70 18.84 11.48
CA LEU A 288 24.09 18.09 10.37
C LEU A 288 23.51 16.74 10.81
N SER A 289 24.14 16.09 11.79
CA SER A 289 23.69 14.82 12.35
C SER A 289 22.34 14.91 13.05
N ARG A 290 22.01 16.08 13.59
CA ARG A 290 20.79 16.37 14.35
C ARG A 290 19.68 16.96 13.49
N ILE A 291 19.87 17.08 12.17
CA ILE A 291 18.89 17.68 11.26
C ILE A 291 18.24 16.61 10.38
N VAL A 292 16.91 16.61 10.37
CA VAL A 292 16.11 15.85 9.41
C VAL A 292 15.20 16.83 8.68
N VAL A 293 15.34 16.93 7.36
CA VAL A 293 14.51 17.83 6.55
C VAL A 293 13.37 17.05 5.92
N ILE A 294 12.15 17.55 6.04
CA ILE A 294 10.94 16.95 5.47
C ILE A 294 10.36 17.89 4.43
N ASP A 295 9.99 17.30 3.29
CA ASP A 295 9.26 17.95 2.22
C ASP A 295 7.79 18.19 2.59
N ASP A 296 7.44 19.48 2.72
CA ASP A 296 6.08 19.99 2.91
C ASP A 296 5.62 20.82 1.69
N SER A 297 6.08 20.46 0.49
CA SER A 297 5.70 21.11 -0.74
C SER A 297 4.22 20.85 -1.10
N PRO A 298 3.58 21.71 -1.91
CA PRO A 298 2.22 21.46 -2.37
C PRO A 298 2.11 20.13 -3.14
N GLU A 299 3.16 19.73 -3.86
CA GLU A 299 3.25 18.45 -4.54
C GLU A 299 3.24 17.28 -3.55
N SER A 300 3.85 17.44 -2.36
CA SER A 300 3.92 16.41 -1.30
C SER A 300 2.56 16.16 -0.72
N VAL A 301 1.88 17.27 -0.40
CA VAL A 301 0.51 17.26 0.06
C VAL A 301 -0.40 16.64 -1.01
N ALA A 302 -0.23 17.01 -2.28
CA ALA A 302 -1.07 16.56 -3.39
C ALA A 302 -0.95 15.05 -3.69
N SER A 303 0.27 14.52 -3.79
CA SER A 303 0.52 13.10 -4.05
C SER A 303 0.47 12.22 -2.80
N ASN A 304 0.42 12.82 -1.61
CA ASN A 304 0.54 12.14 -0.31
C ASN A 304 1.86 11.36 -0.20
N THR A 305 2.95 11.94 -0.70
CA THR A 305 4.30 11.36 -0.63
C THR A 305 5.30 12.43 -0.24
N SER A 306 5.89 12.29 0.94
CA SER A 306 6.89 13.22 1.46
C SER A 306 8.29 12.68 1.25
N LEU A 307 9.19 13.52 0.74
CA LEU A 307 10.62 13.26 0.75
C LEU A 307 11.20 13.60 2.12
N VAL A 308 12.08 12.73 2.62
CA VAL A 308 12.81 12.93 3.86
C VAL A 308 14.30 12.92 3.55
N PHE A 309 15.01 13.97 3.95
CA PHE A 309 16.44 14.13 3.79
C PHE A 309 17.12 14.06 5.14
N SER A 310 18.20 13.29 5.22
CA SER A 310 18.99 13.14 6.45
C SER A 310 20.45 12.87 6.13
N PHE A 311 21.32 13.12 7.11
CA PHE A 311 22.72 12.75 7.03
C PHE A 311 22.97 11.28 7.41
N HIS A 312 22.09 10.65 8.21
CA HIS A 312 22.30 9.27 8.68
C HIS A 312 21.53 8.23 7.88
N ASN A 313 22.25 7.19 7.45
CA ASN A 313 21.66 5.99 6.86
C ASN A 313 20.73 5.25 7.81
N SER A 314 21.03 5.26 9.11
CA SER A 314 20.23 4.53 10.11
C SER A 314 18.80 5.07 10.20
N ILE A 315 18.62 6.40 10.13
CA ILE A 315 17.30 7.05 10.11
C ILE A 315 16.51 6.61 8.88
N ILE A 316 17.14 6.68 7.69
CA ILE A 316 16.53 6.31 6.41
C ILE A 316 16.16 4.82 6.38
N ASN A 317 17.03 3.96 6.88
CA ASN A 317 16.81 2.52 6.98
C ASN A 317 15.68 2.18 7.95
N THR A 318 15.58 2.88 9.07
CA THR A 318 14.47 2.72 10.02
C THR A 318 13.15 3.16 9.39
N LEU A 319 13.09 4.32 8.75
CA LEU A 319 11.89 4.76 8.02
C LEU A 319 11.47 3.75 6.93
N ASN A 320 12.42 3.23 6.16
CA ASN A 320 12.15 2.18 5.16
C ASN A 320 11.57 0.90 5.79
N LYS A 321 12.05 0.48 6.97
CA LYS A 321 11.50 -0.66 7.71
C LYS A 321 10.13 -0.37 8.31
N VAL A 322 9.87 0.86 8.73
CA VAL A 322 8.56 1.27 9.26
C VAL A 322 7.51 1.25 8.15
N HIS A 323 7.84 1.68 6.92
CA HIS A 323 6.96 1.55 5.76
C HIS A 323 6.50 0.13 5.51
N THR A 324 7.43 -0.84 5.48
CA THR A 324 7.07 -2.24 5.23
C THR A 324 6.22 -2.85 6.34
N LYS A 325 6.24 -2.28 7.55
CA LYS A 325 5.49 -2.79 8.71
C LYS A 325 4.12 -2.13 8.94
N LYS A 326 4.05 -0.80 8.95
CA LYS A 326 2.89 -0.04 9.45
C LYS A 326 2.03 0.57 8.34
N LEU A 327 2.66 1.28 7.40
CA LEU A 327 1.98 2.07 6.38
C LEU A 327 1.77 1.33 5.05
N GLY A 328 2.50 0.23 4.83
CA GLY A 328 2.61 -0.38 3.50
C GLY A 328 3.71 0.31 2.68
N ALA A 329 4.18 -0.38 1.64
CA ALA A 329 5.09 0.22 0.68
C ALA A 329 4.37 1.38 -0.04
N PRO A 330 5.06 2.51 -0.34
CA PRO A 330 4.48 3.58 -1.16
C PRO A 330 3.94 3.00 -2.46
N ALA A 331 2.77 3.44 -2.94
CA ALA A 331 2.22 2.92 -4.18
C ALA A 331 2.94 3.53 -5.39
N ASN A 332 3.28 2.73 -6.40
CA ASN A 332 3.89 3.23 -7.65
C ASN A 332 3.05 4.33 -8.31
N THR A 333 1.73 4.27 -8.20
CA THR A 333 0.82 5.30 -8.72
C THR A 333 1.01 6.65 -8.02
N GLN A 334 1.25 6.66 -6.70
CA GLN A 334 1.55 7.88 -5.94
C GLN A 334 2.91 8.46 -6.32
N LEU A 335 3.93 7.60 -6.47
CA LEU A 335 5.27 8.01 -6.88
C LEU A 335 5.28 8.63 -8.29
N ASN A 336 4.59 8.01 -9.24
CA ASN A 336 4.50 8.55 -10.60
C ASN A 336 3.65 9.83 -10.66
N LEU A 337 2.58 9.93 -9.85
CA LEU A 337 1.82 11.17 -9.72
C LEU A 337 2.70 12.31 -9.19
N ARG A 338 3.55 12.02 -8.20
CA ARG A 338 4.51 13.01 -7.68
C ARG A 338 5.47 13.50 -8.76
N LEU A 339 5.99 12.61 -9.60
CA LEU A 339 6.89 12.98 -10.72
C LEU A 339 6.20 13.88 -11.75
N ILE A 340 4.91 13.63 -12.03
CA ILE A 340 4.12 14.47 -12.94
C ILE A 340 3.96 15.88 -12.36
N LEU A 341 3.57 15.97 -11.08
CA LEU A 341 3.36 17.26 -10.41
C LEU A 341 4.63 18.10 -10.30
N GLU A 342 5.80 17.48 -10.18
CA GLU A 342 7.09 18.18 -10.11
C GLU A 342 7.62 18.67 -11.47
N ASN A 343 7.40 17.90 -12.54
CA ASN A 343 8.10 18.09 -13.81
C ASN A 343 7.20 18.56 -14.96
N VAL A 344 5.88 18.44 -14.83
CA VAL A 344 4.92 18.92 -15.83
C VAL A 344 4.32 20.23 -15.35
N ASN A 345 4.48 21.28 -16.15
CA ASN A 345 3.96 22.59 -15.81
C ASN A 345 2.42 22.62 -15.87
N SER A 346 1.80 23.22 -14.85
CA SER A 346 0.34 23.42 -14.79
C SER A 346 -0.24 24.21 -15.97
N LYS A 347 0.53 25.12 -16.57
CA LYS A 347 0.09 25.87 -17.76
C LYS A 347 -0.06 24.94 -18.97
N ASN A 348 0.96 24.13 -19.24
CA ASN A 348 0.96 23.17 -20.34
C ASN A 348 -0.14 22.12 -20.17
N LEU A 349 -0.41 21.65 -18.94
CA LEU A 349 -1.54 20.76 -18.68
C LEU A 349 -2.89 21.38 -19.08
N ARG A 350 -3.10 22.67 -18.79
CA ARG A 350 -4.33 23.38 -19.19
C ARG A 350 -4.41 23.53 -20.70
N GLU A 351 -3.31 23.90 -21.34
CA GLU A 351 -3.24 24.03 -22.80
C GLU A 351 -3.54 22.70 -23.49
N PHE A 352 -2.90 21.60 -23.05
CA PHE A 352 -3.18 20.26 -23.54
C PHE A 352 -4.65 19.89 -23.38
N LYS A 353 -5.25 20.20 -22.23
CA LYS A 353 -6.65 19.95 -21.98
C LYS A 353 -7.57 20.72 -22.94
N VAL A 354 -7.32 22.01 -23.16
CA VAL A 354 -8.12 22.83 -24.10
C VAL A 354 -8.04 22.28 -25.53
N LEU A 355 -6.84 21.93 -25.98
CA LEU A 355 -6.65 21.35 -27.32
C LEU A 355 -7.34 19.99 -27.46
N ILE A 356 -7.28 19.15 -26.41
CA ILE A 356 -8.02 17.87 -26.37
C ILE A 356 -9.53 18.10 -26.40
N ASP A 357 -10.06 19.07 -25.63
CA ASP A 357 -11.49 19.39 -25.62
C ASP A 357 -11.98 19.86 -27.00
N GLN A 358 -11.20 20.71 -27.68
CA GLN A 358 -11.50 21.12 -29.06
C GLN A 358 -11.56 19.91 -29.99
N LYS A 359 -10.57 19.02 -29.94
CA LYS A 359 -10.55 17.82 -30.80
C LYS A 359 -11.68 16.84 -30.50
N ILE A 360 -12.11 16.74 -29.24
CA ILE A 360 -13.28 15.93 -28.86
C ILE A 360 -14.57 16.50 -29.49
N GLU A 361 -14.72 17.82 -29.53
CA GLU A 361 -15.86 18.46 -30.18
C GLU A 361 -15.81 18.30 -31.71
N ASP A 362 -14.64 18.42 -32.34
CA ASP A 362 -14.47 18.12 -33.77
C ASP A 362 -14.95 16.69 -34.09
N TYR A 363 -14.48 15.69 -33.33
CA TYR A 363 -14.90 14.31 -33.53
C TYR A 363 -16.38 14.09 -33.23
N LYS A 364 -17.01 14.88 -32.37
CA LYS A 364 -18.47 14.82 -32.18
C LYS A 364 -19.22 15.37 -33.39
N GLN A 365 -18.74 16.47 -33.98
CA GLN A 365 -19.32 17.05 -35.18
C GLN A 365 -19.15 16.11 -36.38
N GLU A 366 -17.95 15.57 -36.61
CA GLU A 366 -17.70 14.56 -37.65
C GLU A 366 -18.61 13.34 -37.49
N LEU A 367 -18.80 12.83 -36.26
CA LEU A 367 -19.72 11.73 -36.00
C LEU A 367 -21.19 12.10 -36.21
N GLN A 368 -21.57 13.37 -36.02
CA GLN A 368 -22.92 13.84 -36.31
C GLN A 368 -23.14 13.99 -37.81
N GLU A 369 -22.17 14.51 -38.55
CA GLU A 369 -22.19 14.61 -40.02
C GLU A 369 -22.29 13.22 -40.65
N ILE A 370 -21.42 12.28 -40.26
CA ILE A 370 -21.49 10.89 -40.74
C ILE A 370 -22.86 10.27 -40.45
N LYS A 371 -23.44 10.53 -39.27
CA LYS A 371 -24.78 10.05 -38.93
C LYS A 371 -25.85 10.70 -39.81
N GLN A 372 -25.75 11.99 -40.06
CA GLN A 372 -26.69 12.73 -40.89
C GLN A 372 -26.62 12.30 -42.36
N GLU A 373 -25.42 12.11 -42.90
CA GLU A 373 -25.18 11.57 -44.25
C GLU A 373 -25.72 10.15 -44.42
N GLN A 374 -25.59 9.29 -43.39
CA GLN A 374 -26.03 7.90 -43.47
C GLN A 374 -27.53 7.68 -43.20
N LEU A 375 -28.14 8.49 -42.34
CA LEU A 375 -29.52 8.29 -41.89
C LEU A 375 -30.55 9.23 -42.52
N GLY A 376 -30.13 10.42 -42.98
CA GLY A 376 -31.02 11.51 -43.38
C GLY A 376 -31.82 12.11 -42.21
N GLU A 377 -32.56 11.28 -41.45
CA GLU A 377 -33.32 11.65 -40.27
C GLU A 377 -32.70 11.09 -38.97
N VAL A 378 -32.31 11.99 -38.06
CA VAL A 378 -31.49 11.66 -36.87
C VAL A 378 -32.32 11.10 -35.69
N ASN A 379 -33.65 11.20 -35.74
CA ASN A 379 -34.54 10.94 -34.59
C ASN A 379 -35.25 9.57 -34.58
N ASP A 380 -35.00 8.68 -35.55
CA ASP A 380 -35.69 7.38 -35.60
C ASP A 380 -34.92 6.28 -34.83
N GLY A 381 -35.50 5.81 -33.72
CA GLY A 381 -34.87 4.86 -32.80
C GLY A 381 -34.58 3.48 -33.41
N HIS A 382 -35.33 3.08 -34.43
CA HIS A 382 -35.13 1.80 -35.14
C HIS A 382 -34.02 1.84 -36.19
N LYS A 383 -33.79 2.99 -36.84
CA LYS A 383 -32.69 3.17 -37.82
C LYS A 383 -31.33 3.38 -37.12
N ASN A 384 -31.34 3.95 -35.92
CA ASN A 384 -30.16 4.06 -35.06
C ASN A 384 -29.63 2.70 -34.57
N THR A 385 -30.47 1.67 -34.47
CA THR A 385 -30.01 0.30 -34.18
C THR A 385 -29.35 -0.33 -35.40
N SER A 386 -29.83 -0.09 -36.63
CA SER A 386 -29.17 -0.62 -37.86
C SER A 386 -27.78 -0.02 -38.17
N LEU A 387 -27.31 0.93 -37.36
CA LEU A 387 -25.99 1.57 -37.43
C LEU A 387 -24.82 0.65 -37.02
N TYR A 388 -25.05 -0.67 -36.91
CA TYR A 388 -24.04 -1.68 -36.56
C TYR A 388 -22.89 -1.83 -37.59
N LYS A 389 -22.97 -1.13 -38.72
CA LYS A 389 -21.89 -1.00 -39.70
C LYS A 389 -21.38 0.43 -39.81
N PHE A 390 -21.08 1.09 -38.70
CA PHE A 390 -20.05 2.12 -38.75
C PHE A 390 -18.82 1.53 -39.47
N ASP A 391 -18.41 2.18 -40.56
CA ASP A 391 -17.20 1.84 -41.30
C ASP A 391 -15.99 1.78 -40.36
N GLY A 392 -14.90 1.11 -40.77
CA GLY A 392 -13.67 1.02 -39.98
C GLY A 392 -13.19 2.40 -39.51
N PHE A 393 -13.38 3.42 -40.36
CA PHE A 393 -13.09 4.82 -40.04
C PHE A 393 -13.93 5.37 -38.88
N SER A 394 -15.26 5.23 -38.91
CA SER A 394 -16.12 5.76 -37.85
C SER A 394 -15.93 5.03 -36.51
N ARG A 395 -15.59 3.73 -36.54
CA ARG A 395 -15.22 2.98 -35.32
C ARG A 395 -13.93 3.53 -34.72
N GLN A 396 -12.94 3.85 -35.57
CA GLN A 396 -11.69 4.44 -35.11
C GLN A 396 -11.93 5.81 -34.47
N ILE A 397 -12.72 6.70 -35.10
CA ILE A 397 -13.09 8.01 -34.50
C ILE A 397 -13.75 7.85 -33.13
N LEU A 398 -14.62 6.85 -32.96
CA LEU A 398 -15.24 6.57 -31.66
C LEU A 398 -14.22 6.14 -30.59
N VAL A 399 -13.28 5.28 -30.95
CA VAL A 399 -12.19 4.81 -30.06
C VAL A 399 -11.25 5.96 -29.72
N ASP A 400 -10.88 6.79 -30.70
CA ASP A 400 -10.00 7.94 -30.54
C ASP A 400 -10.64 9.00 -29.64
N ARG A 401 -11.91 9.33 -29.91
CA ARG A 401 -12.70 10.24 -29.06
C ARG A 401 -12.80 9.72 -27.63
N TYR A 402 -13.07 8.42 -27.43
CA TYR A 402 -13.12 7.82 -26.10
C TYR A 402 -11.76 7.93 -25.39
N SER A 403 -10.67 7.67 -26.11
CA SER A 403 -9.31 7.74 -25.56
C SER A 403 -8.90 9.16 -25.17
N LEU A 404 -9.21 10.15 -26.02
CA LEU A 404 -9.01 11.57 -25.71
C LEU A 404 -9.86 12.02 -24.53
N THR A 405 -11.10 11.55 -24.43
CA THR A 405 -11.98 11.85 -23.28
C THR A 405 -11.36 11.34 -21.98
N ARG A 406 -10.82 10.12 -21.98
CA ARG A 406 -10.14 9.53 -20.82
C ARG A 406 -8.86 10.29 -20.46
N LEU A 407 -8.06 10.66 -21.47
CA LEU A 407 -6.85 11.43 -21.25
C LEU A 407 -7.17 12.82 -20.67
N ARG A 408 -8.19 13.49 -21.18
CA ARG A 408 -8.69 14.76 -20.62
C ARG A 408 -9.14 14.59 -19.17
N ASP A 409 -9.93 13.55 -18.88
CA ASP A 409 -10.40 13.28 -17.51
C ASP A 409 -9.21 13.02 -16.56
N PHE A 410 -8.14 12.38 -17.05
CA PHE A 410 -6.90 12.18 -16.31
C PHE A 410 -6.13 13.48 -16.08
N ILE A 411 -5.99 14.34 -17.09
CA ILE A 411 -5.38 15.68 -16.93
C ILE A 411 -6.20 16.51 -15.94
N GLN A 412 -7.53 16.48 -16.05
CA GLN A 412 -8.43 17.15 -15.11
C GLN A 412 -8.27 16.62 -13.69
N PHE A 413 -8.08 15.31 -13.53
CA PHE A 413 -7.78 14.69 -12.24
C PHE A 413 -6.49 15.28 -11.64
N ILE A 414 -5.42 15.42 -12.43
CA ILE A 414 -4.15 16.01 -12.00
C ILE A 414 -4.31 17.49 -11.65
N GLU A 415 -5.04 18.27 -12.43
CA GLU A 415 -5.27 19.69 -12.13
C GLU A 415 -5.99 19.89 -10.79
N ASN A 416 -6.96 19.02 -10.50
CA ASN A 416 -7.77 19.09 -9.29
C ASN A 416 -7.03 18.61 -8.03
N THR A 417 -5.95 17.82 -8.16
CA THR A 417 -5.19 17.35 -6.98
C THR A 417 -4.31 18.43 -6.38
N VAL A 418 -3.96 19.48 -7.14
CA VAL A 418 -3.15 20.60 -6.67
C VAL A 418 -3.91 21.46 -5.64
N GLU A 419 -5.20 21.71 -5.87
CA GLU A 419 -6.03 22.52 -4.97
C GLU A 419 -6.76 21.65 -3.93
N ASN A 420 -6.60 21.98 -2.64
CA ASN A 420 -7.14 21.15 -1.55
C ASN A 420 -8.68 21.03 -1.59
N ASN A 421 -9.40 22.10 -1.95
CA ASN A 421 -10.87 22.09 -2.01
C ASN A 421 -11.39 21.22 -3.17
N LYS A 422 -10.81 21.39 -4.37
CA LYS A 422 -11.15 20.58 -5.55
C LYS A 422 -10.80 19.11 -5.32
N ARG A 423 -9.65 18.83 -4.71
CA ARG A 423 -9.23 17.48 -4.34
C ARG A 423 -10.20 16.80 -3.39
N LYS A 424 -10.66 17.49 -2.33
CA LYS A 424 -11.66 16.93 -1.40
C LYS A 424 -12.98 16.59 -2.09
N ALA A 425 -13.46 17.49 -2.95
CA ALA A 425 -14.67 17.26 -3.74
C ALA A 425 -14.50 16.08 -4.71
N GLN A 426 -13.36 16.01 -5.41
CA GLN A 426 -13.01 14.92 -6.32
C GLN A 426 -12.90 13.58 -5.58
N ASN A 427 -12.22 13.53 -4.43
CA ASN A 427 -12.12 12.32 -3.62
C ASN A 427 -13.50 11.84 -3.17
N LYS A 428 -14.37 12.76 -2.74
CA LYS A 428 -15.75 12.42 -2.37
C LYS A 428 -16.52 11.82 -3.55
N ALA A 429 -16.45 12.43 -4.73
CA ALA A 429 -17.09 11.92 -5.94
C ALA A 429 -16.55 10.54 -6.37
N LEU A 430 -15.25 10.32 -6.24
CA LEU A 430 -14.62 9.03 -6.53
C LEU A 430 -15.06 7.94 -5.55
N ILE A 431 -15.13 8.25 -4.24
CA ILE A 431 -15.62 7.33 -3.22
C ILE A 431 -17.09 6.97 -3.49
N GLU A 432 -17.95 7.97 -3.69
CA GLU A 432 -19.38 7.74 -3.97
C GLU A 432 -19.58 6.92 -5.26
N GLY A 433 -18.81 7.23 -6.30
CA GLY A 433 -18.81 6.48 -7.56
C GLY A 433 -18.34 5.03 -7.39
N PHE A 434 -17.29 4.80 -6.58
CA PHE A 434 -16.79 3.48 -6.26
C PHE A 434 -17.83 2.68 -5.45
N GLU A 435 -18.34 3.24 -4.36
CA GLU A 435 -19.33 2.59 -3.50
C GLU A 435 -20.60 2.23 -4.27
N SER A 436 -21.08 3.13 -5.13
CA SER A 436 -22.23 2.87 -5.99
C SER A 436 -21.97 1.72 -6.97
N LYS A 437 -20.82 1.70 -7.65
CA LYS A 437 -20.45 0.63 -8.59
C LYS A 437 -20.27 -0.71 -7.89
N ILE A 438 -19.61 -0.76 -6.74
CA ILE A 438 -19.43 -1.99 -5.95
C ILE A 438 -20.78 -2.49 -5.46
N ARG A 439 -21.64 -1.59 -4.95
CA ARG A 439 -22.99 -1.95 -4.50
C ARG A 439 -23.84 -2.50 -5.65
N LYS A 440 -23.74 -1.91 -6.84
CA LYS A 440 -24.42 -2.40 -8.03
C LYS A 440 -23.88 -3.76 -8.49
N TYR A 441 -22.56 -3.92 -8.54
CA TYR A 441 -21.91 -5.10 -9.10
C TYR A 441 -21.96 -6.33 -8.17
N PHE A 442 -21.58 -6.17 -6.90
CA PHE A 442 -21.50 -7.28 -5.95
C PHE A 442 -22.78 -7.52 -5.16
N TYR A 443 -23.61 -6.49 -4.97
CA TYR A 443 -24.77 -6.54 -4.09
C TYR A 443 -26.09 -6.20 -4.79
N SER A 444 -26.12 -6.20 -6.12
CA SER A 444 -27.31 -5.93 -6.94
C SER A 444 -28.07 -4.66 -6.53
N ASN A 445 -27.34 -3.65 -6.07
CA ASN A 445 -27.86 -2.37 -5.58
C ASN A 445 -28.77 -2.44 -4.32
N THR A 446 -28.65 -3.50 -3.51
CA THR A 446 -29.50 -3.70 -2.31
C THR A 446 -29.36 -2.54 -1.30
N PRO A 447 -30.45 -1.85 -0.91
CA PRO A 447 -30.41 -0.68 -0.01
C PRO A 447 -30.06 -0.96 1.44
N ALA A 448 -30.19 -2.21 1.88
CA ALA A 448 -29.76 -2.62 3.22
C ALA A 448 -28.22 -2.67 3.36
N VAL A 449 -27.47 -2.78 2.25
CA VAL A 449 -26.01 -2.89 2.26
C VAL A 449 -25.38 -1.50 2.22
N ARG A 450 -24.75 -1.11 3.32
CA ARG A 450 -23.93 0.11 3.41
C ARG A 450 -22.48 -0.24 3.17
N ILE A 451 -21.92 0.27 2.07
CA ILE A 451 -20.50 0.19 1.77
C ILE A 451 -19.84 1.44 2.34
N ALA A 452 -18.68 1.28 2.97
CA ALA A 452 -17.85 2.39 3.42
C ALA A 452 -16.43 2.14 2.93
N THR A 453 -15.88 3.09 2.19
CA THR A 453 -14.53 3.02 1.65
C THR A 453 -13.55 3.65 2.62
N ILE A 454 -12.48 2.92 2.97
CA ILE A 454 -11.38 3.43 3.79
C ILE A 454 -10.17 3.56 2.89
N LEU A 455 -9.66 4.79 2.78
CA LEU A 455 -8.63 5.18 1.81
C LEU A 455 -7.19 4.94 2.28
N GLU A 456 -6.97 4.55 3.53
CA GLU A 456 -5.62 4.29 4.03
C GLU A 456 -5.15 2.91 3.55
N GLY A 457 -4.01 2.86 2.83
CA GLY A 457 -3.61 1.72 2.01
C GLY A 457 -2.74 0.64 2.68
N GLY A 458 -3.08 -0.63 2.46
CA GLY A 458 -2.22 -1.83 2.53
C GLY A 458 -1.52 -2.25 3.85
N GLY A 459 -1.49 -1.44 4.91
CA GLY A 459 -0.71 -1.70 6.12
C GLY A 459 -1.40 -2.64 7.12
N ARG A 460 -0.64 -3.49 7.84
CA ARG A 460 -1.19 -4.40 8.87
C ARG A 460 -1.90 -3.69 10.02
N ASN A 461 -1.54 -2.44 10.30
CA ASN A 461 -2.21 -1.60 11.31
C ASN A 461 -3.57 -1.07 10.84
N GLN A 462 -3.91 -1.12 9.55
CA GLN A 462 -5.18 -0.58 9.06
C GLN A 462 -6.36 -1.51 9.31
N ILE A 463 -6.11 -2.82 9.44
CA ILE A 463 -7.13 -3.76 9.95
C ILE A 463 -7.57 -3.32 11.34
N ARG A 464 -6.63 -2.84 12.16
CA ARG A 464 -6.93 -2.27 13.48
C ARG A 464 -7.69 -0.94 13.36
N THR A 465 -7.28 -0.02 12.47
CA THR A 465 -8.02 1.23 12.22
C THR A 465 -9.46 0.97 11.78
N TYR A 466 -9.69 -0.06 10.94
CA TYR A 466 -11.04 -0.48 10.55
C TYR A 466 -11.82 -1.08 11.72
N GLY A 467 -11.16 -1.92 12.53
CA GLY A 467 -11.73 -2.44 13.78
C GLY A 467 -12.15 -1.32 14.74
N ASP A 468 -11.30 -0.29 14.89
CA ASP A 468 -11.57 0.91 15.69
C ASP A 468 -12.72 1.75 15.10
N TYR A 469 -12.80 1.85 13.77
CA TYR A 469 -13.92 2.51 13.09
C TYR A 469 -15.25 1.76 13.30
N LEU A 470 -15.24 0.43 13.17
CA LEU A 470 -16.42 -0.41 13.40
C LEU A 470 -16.89 -0.36 14.86
N THR A 471 -15.97 -0.36 15.82
CA THR A 471 -16.30 -0.28 17.26
C THR A 471 -16.78 1.09 17.69
N LYS A 472 -16.34 2.17 17.03
CA LYS A 472 -16.90 3.52 17.24
C LYS A 472 -18.31 3.68 16.65
N ARG A 473 -18.74 2.78 15.77
CA ARG A 473 -20.07 2.85 15.16
C ARG A 473 -21.10 2.28 16.12
N GLN A 474 -22.03 3.13 16.57
CA GLN A 474 -23.22 2.65 17.28
C GLN A 474 -24.06 1.82 16.29
N LEU A 475 -24.01 0.50 16.40
CA LEU A 475 -24.88 -0.39 15.67
C LEU A 475 -26.32 -0.20 16.18
N ALA A 476 -27.29 -0.16 15.27
CA ALA A 476 -28.69 -0.13 15.67
C ALA A 476 -28.99 -1.37 16.52
N PRO A 477 -29.66 -1.24 17.68
CA PRO A 477 -30.02 -2.39 18.49
C PRO A 477 -30.88 -3.34 17.64
N LEU A 478 -30.53 -4.63 17.65
CA LEU A 478 -31.34 -5.67 17.03
C LEU A 478 -32.73 -5.67 17.68
N ASP A 479 -33.77 -5.97 16.90
CA ASP A 479 -35.12 -6.08 17.43
C ASP A 479 -35.16 -7.10 18.58
N ALA A 480 -35.73 -6.68 19.72
CA ALA A 480 -35.77 -7.47 20.95
C ALA A 480 -36.49 -8.81 20.74
N ALA A 481 -37.46 -8.85 19.82
CA ALA A 481 -38.16 -10.09 19.47
C ALA A 481 -37.25 -11.07 18.70
N THR A 482 -36.38 -10.58 17.82
CA THR A 482 -35.38 -11.39 17.10
C THR A 482 -34.31 -11.90 18.04
N VAL A 483 -33.79 -11.05 18.94
CA VAL A 483 -32.81 -11.45 19.96
C VAL A 483 -33.37 -12.55 20.86
N LYS A 484 -34.62 -12.39 21.32
CA LYS A 484 -35.31 -13.41 22.14
C LYS A 484 -35.46 -14.74 21.39
N ARG A 485 -35.87 -14.72 20.12
CA ARG A 485 -35.95 -15.94 19.28
C ARG A 485 -34.60 -16.64 19.14
N CYS A 486 -33.55 -15.88 18.80
CA CYS A 486 -32.21 -16.44 18.63
C CYS A 486 -31.65 -17.02 19.94
N SER A 487 -31.86 -16.35 21.07
CA SER A 487 -31.47 -16.86 22.39
C SER A 487 -32.16 -18.19 22.69
N VAL A 488 -33.49 -18.26 22.49
CA VAL A 488 -34.28 -19.47 22.75
C VAL A 488 -33.83 -20.65 21.87
N ILE A 489 -33.46 -20.39 20.61
CA ILE A 489 -32.95 -21.41 19.66
C ILE A 489 -31.53 -21.84 20.04
N LEU A 490 -30.64 -20.91 20.41
CA LEU A 490 -29.28 -21.24 20.84
C LEU A 490 -29.27 -22.05 22.13
N ASP A 491 -30.14 -21.70 23.09
CA ASP A 491 -30.35 -22.45 24.33
C ASP A 491 -30.97 -23.85 24.10
N PHE A 492 -31.64 -24.04 22.97
CA PHE A 492 -32.20 -25.33 22.56
C PHE A 492 -31.15 -26.27 21.96
N ILE A 493 -30.13 -25.74 21.29
CA ILE A 493 -29.07 -26.57 20.70
C ILE A 493 -28.13 -27.02 21.84
N PRO A 494 -27.97 -28.34 22.08
CA PRO A 494 -27.18 -28.80 23.21
C PRO A 494 -25.71 -28.45 23.02
N ASP A 495 -25.13 -27.79 24.03
CA ASP A 495 -23.72 -27.46 24.08
C ASP A 495 -22.85 -28.74 24.11
N ASN A 496 -21.66 -28.68 23.50
CA ASN A 496 -20.75 -29.82 23.35
C ASN A 496 -20.39 -30.45 24.72
N TYR A 497 -20.39 -29.65 25.78
CA TYR A 497 -20.01 -30.08 27.13
C TYR A 497 -21.14 -30.80 27.90
N LYS A 498 -22.40 -30.43 27.68
CA LYS A 498 -23.55 -31.08 28.35
C LYS A 498 -23.82 -32.50 27.83
N ARG A 499 -23.40 -32.80 26.60
CA ARG A 499 -23.62 -34.11 25.95
C ARG A 499 -22.59 -35.18 26.27
N THR A 500 -21.33 -34.80 26.52
CA THR A 500 -20.27 -35.75 26.91
C THR A 500 -20.54 -36.44 28.25
N LEU A 501 -21.37 -35.85 29.11
CA LEU A 501 -21.72 -36.38 30.44
C LEU A 501 -22.90 -37.37 30.43
N HIS A 502 -23.72 -37.42 29.36
CA HIS A 502 -24.93 -38.26 29.34
C HIS A 502 -24.91 -39.37 28.28
N ASN A 503 -24.06 -39.30 27.25
CA ASN A 503 -23.94 -40.34 26.24
C ASN A 503 -22.45 -40.66 25.96
N HIS A 504 -22.01 -41.87 26.32
CA HIS A 504 -20.63 -42.32 26.16
C HIS A 504 -20.16 -42.50 24.70
N PHE A 505 -21.06 -42.37 23.70
CA PHE A 505 -20.79 -42.79 22.32
C PHE A 505 -20.55 -41.67 21.29
N HIS A 506 -20.72 -40.39 21.63
CA HIS A 506 -20.50 -39.29 20.67
C HIS A 506 -19.55 -38.23 21.24
N LYS A 507 -18.25 -38.48 21.12
CA LYS A 507 -17.21 -37.60 21.66
C LYS A 507 -16.89 -36.35 20.81
N ASN A 508 -17.50 -36.12 19.64
CA ASN A 508 -17.24 -34.92 18.85
C ASN A 508 -18.46 -34.50 17.99
N PHE A 509 -18.79 -33.19 18.04
CA PHE A 509 -19.68 -32.40 17.15
C PHE A 509 -21.22 -32.46 17.39
N GLY A 510 -21.74 -31.62 18.29
CA GLY A 510 -23.18 -31.48 18.57
C GLY A 510 -24.05 -31.03 17.38
N VAL A 511 -23.54 -30.19 16.48
CA VAL A 511 -24.25 -29.71 15.28
C VAL A 511 -24.37 -30.78 14.20
N ASN A 512 -23.33 -31.62 14.02
CA ASN A 512 -23.35 -32.68 13.02
C ASN A 512 -24.36 -33.78 13.39
N LEU A 513 -24.47 -34.12 14.68
CA LEU A 513 -25.49 -35.04 15.16
C LEU A 513 -26.91 -34.45 15.04
N PHE A 514 -27.07 -33.15 15.28
CA PHE A 514 -28.35 -32.46 15.04
C PHE A 514 -28.74 -32.58 13.56
N LEU A 515 -27.84 -32.29 12.63
CA LEU A 515 -28.08 -32.38 11.19
C LEU A 515 -28.38 -33.82 10.75
N GLU A 516 -27.65 -34.83 11.25
CA GLU A 516 -27.88 -36.25 10.91
C GLU A 516 -29.26 -36.74 11.39
N ARG A 517 -29.67 -36.36 12.60
CA ARG A 517 -30.97 -36.74 13.17
C ARG A 517 -32.12 -35.95 12.55
N TYR A 518 -31.88 -34.69 12.21
CA TYR A 518 -32.80 -33.86 11.47
C TYR A 518 -33.03 -34.38 10.03
N GLN A 519 -32.00 -34.90 9.37
CA GLN A 519 -32.14 -35.56 8.07
C GLN A 519 -33.05 -36.81 8.13
N LYS A 520 -32.97 -37.59 9.22
CA LYS A 520 -33.86 -38.73 9.49
C LYS A 520 -35.31 -38.30 9.78
N PHE A 521 -35.50 -37.09 10.31
CA PHE A 521 -36.82 -36.49 10.54
C PHE A 521 -37.50 -36.06 9.23
N ILE A 522 -36.76 -35.50 8.27
CA ILE A 522 -37.30 -35.02 6.98
C ILE A 522 -37.62 -36.16 5.99
N THR A 523 -36.91 -37.30 6.01
CA THR A 523 -36.96 -38.29 4.91
C THR A 523 -38.22 -39.16 4.81
N LYS A 524 -39.24 -39.00 5.67
CA LYS A 524 -40.49 -39.80 5.62
C LYS A 524 -41.73 -38.94 5.94
N VAL A 525 -42.42 -38.39 4.93
CA VAL A 525 -43.40 -37.29 5.13
C VAL A 525 -44.88 -37.69 4.92
N ASP A 526 -45.24 -38.97 4.82
CA ASP A 526 -46.61 -39.30 4.35
C ASP A 526 -47.71 -39.44 5.44
N ASN A 527 -47.52 -39.04 6.71
CA ASN A 527 -48.62 -39.08 7.71
C ASN A 527 -48.47 -38.10 8.91
N GLU A 528 -49.49 -37.26 9.17
CA GLU A 528 -49.47 -36.21 10.21
C GLU A 528 -49.54 -36.71 11.66
N ALA A 529 -50.25 -37.82 11.94
CA ALA A 529 -50.37 -38.38 13.29
C ALA A 529 -49.01 -38.89 13.84
N ASP A 530 -48.08 -39.21 12.94
CA ASP A 530 -46.74 -39.74 13.25
C ASP A 530 -45.72 -38.61 13.56
N ASN A 531 -46.02 -37.36 13.17
CA ASN A 531 -45.10 -36.22 13.31
C ASN A 531 -44.89 -35.76 14.76
N LYS A 532 -45.91 -35.87 15.63
CA LYS A 532 -45.78 -35.53 17.06
C LYS A 532 -44.89 -36.52 17.81
N GLY A 533 -45.05 -37.81 17.53
CA GLY A 533 -44.21 -38.87 18.12
C GLY A 533 -42.75 -38.79 17.63
N ARG A 534 -42.55 -38.44 16.35
CA ARG A 534 -41.22 -38.28 15.76
C ARG A 534 -40.47 -37.05 16.26
N PHE A 535 -41.14 -35.90 16.39
CA PHE A 535 -40.54 -34.72 17.00
C PHE A 535 -40.11 -35.01 18.45
N ARG A 536 -40.95 -35.72 19.20
CA ARG A 536 -40.63 -36.22 20.54
C ARG A 536 -39.39 -37.12 20.53
N ASN A 537 -39.28 -38.05 19.58
CA ASN A 537 -38.10 -38.92 19.45
C ASN A 537 -36.83 -38.15 19.08
N VAL A 538 -36.91 -37.13 18.20
CA VAL A 538 -35.76 -36.26 17.90
C VAL A 538 -35.30 -35.52 19.15
N LEU A 539 -36.22 -34.98 19.95
CA LEU A 539 -35.88 -34.31 21.20
C LEU A 539 -35.25 -35.26 22.25
N ILE A 540 -35.73 -36.50 22.32
CA ILE A 540 -35.19 -37.54 23.21
C ILE A 540 -33.80 -37.98 22.76
N ASP A 541 -33.62 -38.27 21.47
CA ASP A 541 -32.32 -38.59 20.86
C ASP A 541 -31.32 -37.44 21.01
N LEU A 542 -31.83 -36.19 21.01
CA LEU A 542 -30.98 -35.04 21.21
C LEU A 542 -30.55 -34.86 22.68
N GLY A 543 -31.24 -35.50 23.62
CA GLY A 543 -31.03 -35.36 25.07
C GLY A 543 -31.64 -34.10 25.68
N VAL A 544 -32.47 -33.37 24.93
CA VAL A 544 -33.01 -32.04 25.30
C VAL A 544 -34.52 -32.09 25.58
N TYR A 545 -35.12 -33.29 25.53
CA TYR A 545 -36.57 -33.47 25.74
C TYR A 545 -37.07 -32.88 27.07
N LYS A 546 -36.34 -33.12 28.16
CA LYS A 546 -36.70 -32.59 29.48
C LYS A 546 -36.61 -31.05 29.50
N ASP A 547 -35.53 -30.49 28.97
CA ASP A 547 -35.33 -29.03 28.91
C ASP A 547 -36.37 -28.34 28.01
N TYR A 548 -36.83 -29.03 26.96
CA TYR A 548 -37.90 -28.56 26.08
C TYR A 548 -39.27 -28.53 26.79
N GLU A 549 -39.60 -29.55 27.60
CA GLU A 549 -40.87 -29.58 28.38
C GLU A 549 -40.92 -28.50 29.47
N HIS A 550 -39.76 -28.09 30.01
CA HIS A 550 -39.68 -27.04 31.03
C HIS A 550 -39.69 -25.61 30.45
N LYS A 551 -39.63 -25.45 29.12
CA LYS A 551 -39.77 -24.14 28.44
C LYS A 551 -41.24 -23.73 28.31
N SER A 552 -41.49 -22.43 28.27
CA SER A 552 -42.85 -21.87 28.13
C SER A 552 -43.50 -22.25 26.80
N GLU A 553 -44.84 -22.25 26.71
CA GLU A 553 -45.57 -22.63 25.49
C GLU A 553 -45.16 -21.80 24.25
N ASP A 554 -44.83 -20.53 24.45
CA ASP A 554 -44.38 -19.64 23.37
C ASP A 554 -42.98 -20.01 22.87
N GLU A 555 -42.07 -20.38 23.76
CA GLU A 555 -40.72 -20.84 23.40
C GLU A 555 -40.76 -22.21 22.72
N GLN A 556 -41.66 -23.09 23.18
CA GLN A 556 -41.93 -24.37 22.54
C GLN A 556 -42.46 -24.19 21.11
N LYS A 557 -43.37 -23.22 20.88
CA LYS A 557 -43.84 -22.85 19.54
C LYS A 557 -42.71 -22.29 18.67
N MET A 558 -41.82 -21.45 19.22
CA MET A 558 -40.65 -20.94 18.50
C MET A 558 -39.69 -22.06 18.06
N ILE A 559 -39.42 -23.03 18.94
CA ILE A 559 -38.56 -24.18 18.63
C ILE A 559 -39.22 -25.10 17.59
N ARG A 560 -40.52 -25.38 17.71
CA ARG A 560 -41.27 -26.14 16.70
C ARG A 560 -41.28 -25.42 15.35
N GLY A 561 -41.49 -24.10 15.34
CA GLY A 561 -41.41 -23.27 14.14
C GLY A 561 -40.04 -23.36 13.49
N PHE A 562 -38.95 -23.21 14.25
CA PHE A 562 -37.58 -23.32 13.75
C PHE A 562 -37.28 -24.69 13.12
N VAL A 563 -37.66 -25.79 13.78
CA VAL A 563 -37.46 -27.15 13.26
C VAL A 563 -38.34 -27.42 12.02
N SER A 564 -39.51 -26.81 11.93
CA SER A 564 -40.38 -26.90 10.75
C SER A 564 -39.89 -26.03 9.59
N ASP A 565 -39.35 -24.85 9.86
CA ASP A 565 -38.86 -23.89 8.86
C ASP A 565 -37.55 -24.38 8.20
N LEU A 566 -36.74 -25.14 8.94
CA LEU A 566 -35.57 -25.84 8.38
C LEU A 566 -35.96 -26.86 7.28
N ALA A 567 -37.22 -27.30 7.18
CA ALA A 567 -37.67 -28.24 6.15
C ALA A 567 -38.04 -27.53 4.84
N ASN A 568 -38.36 -26.23 4.91
CA ASN A 568 -38.62 -25.38 3.76
C ASN A 568 -37.40 -24.50 3.48
N LEU A 569 -36.40 -25.07 2.80
CA LEU A 569 -35.17 -24.38 2.41
C LEU A 569 -35.39 -23.14 1.50
N ASP A 570 -36.57 -22.99 0.89
CA ASP A 570 -36.93 -21.80 0.10
C ASP A 570 -37.31 -20.57 0.94
N LYS A 571 -37.47 -20.71 2.26
CA LYS A 571 -37.89 -19.63 3.18
C LYS A 571 -36.86 -19.22 4.23
N THR A 572 -35.65 -19.77 4.20
CA THR A 572 -34.56 -19.35 5.12
C THR A 572 -33.54 -18.47 4.37
N PRO A 573 -33.68 -17.13 4.39
CA PRO A 573 -32.62 -16.27 3.93
C PRO A 573 -31.45 -16.36 4.91
N SER A 574 -30.33 -16.89 4.44
CA SER A 574 -28.98 -16.33 4.65
C SER A 574 -28.45 -16.03 6.08
N VAL A 575 -29.02 -16.58 7.16
CA VAL A 575 -28.47 -16.39 8.53
C VAL A 575 -27.54 -17.53 8.99
N MET A 576 -27.49 -18.68 8.31
CA MET A 576 -26.59 -19.80 8.67
C MET A 576 -25.21 -19.79 7.99
N MET A 577 -24.90 -18.81 7.12
CA MET A 577 -23.58 -18.67 6.48
C MET A 577 -22.57 -17.83 7.28
N CYS A 578 -22.63 -17.86 8.61
CA CYS A 578 -21.56 -17.34 9.45
C CYS A 578 -21.11 -18.41 10.44
N ARG A 579 -20.19 -19.25 9.96
CA ARG A 579 -19.15 -19.87 10.77
C ARG A 579 -17.85 -19.92 9.99
#